data_AF-A0A2D3N9Q3-F1
#
_entry.id   AF-A0A2D3N9Q3-F1
#
_cell.length_a   1.000
_cell.length_b   1.000
_cell.length_c   1.000
_cell.angle_alpha   90.00
_cell.angle_beta   90.00
_cell.angle_gamma   90.00
#
_symmetry.space_group_name_H-M   'P 1'
#
loop_
_entity.id
_entity.type
_entity.pdbx_description
1 polymer ?
#
loop_
_entity_poly.entity_id
_entity_poly.type
_entity_poly.pdbx_seq_one_letter_code
_entity_poly.pdbx_strand_id
1 'polypeptide(L)'
;MSEKSHIIKRFLHSHLYIVNIIAVAFLCCGIVSNLIAINKSIKDLPNLIYKTGIIESWHRTSGSYNEANLKMVGEKTIYTTERFGGWICFQHSGKVGEKVMFYALKAEDNTASDKSPYFGLSKINNPRLSFWLFFEVLLYNYKSVFVLWVIGFFGIPLFNFDYVKKRSLLLISWCVFVVSILLFGFAVIS
;
A
#
# COMPACT_ATOMS: atom_id res chain seq x y z
N MET A 1 8.49 -22.30 26.45
CA MET A 1 9.51 -21.40 25.85
C MET A 1 10.82 -22.17 25.78
N SER A 2 11.39 -22.37 24.59
CA SER A 2 12.54 -23.28 24.38
C SER A 2 13.85 -22.69 24.91
N GLU A 3 14.75 -23.54 25.42
CA GLU A 3 16.10 -23.20 25.93
C GLU A 3 16.90 -22.32 24.93
N LYS A 4 16.73 -22.55 23.63
CA LYS A 4 17.33 -21.75 22.56
C LYS A 4 16.89 -20.28 22.59
N SER A 5 15.63 -20.00 22.94
CA SER A 5 15.12 -18.63 23.08
C SER A 5 15.78 -17.88 24.23
N HIS A 6 16.08 -18.57 25.34
CA HIS A 6 16.77 -17.99 26.49
C HIS A 6 18.22 -17.60 26.15
N ILE A 7 18.93 -18.44 25.39
CA ILE A 7 20.31 -18.18 24.96
C ILE A 7 20.36 -16.95 24.05
N ILE A 8 19.47 -16.85 23.06
CA ILE A 8 19.42 -15.72 22.12
C ILE A 8 19.10 -14.41 22.86
N LYS A 9 18.10 -14.43 23.75
CA LYS A 9 17.75 -13.25 24.55
C LYS A 9 18.92 -12.76 25.39
N ARG A 10 19.63 -13.68 26.05
CA ARG A 10 20.80 -13.36 26.88
C ARG A 10 21.93 -12.78 26.04
N PHE A 11 22.21 -13.36 24.87
CA PHE A 11 23.21 -12.83 23.93
C PHE A 11 22.88 -11.38 23.51
N LEU A 12 21.65 -11.11 23.08
CA LEU A 12 21.22 -9.78 22.64
C LEU A 12 21.29 -8.75 23.78
N HIS A 13 20.92 -9.15 25.01
CA HIS A 13 21.01 -8.28 26.17
C HIS A 13 22.45 -7.89 26.53
N SER A 14 23.41 -8.78 26.27
CA SER A 14 24.84 -8.53 26.48
C SER A 14 25.49 -7.71 25.36
N HIS A 15 24.90 -7.68 24.16
CA HIS A 15 25.48 -7.02 22.97
C HIS A 15 24.60 -5.87 22.47
N LEU A 16 24.44 -4.84 23.30
CA LEU A 16 23.57 -3.69 22.98
C LEU A 16 23.96 -2.92 21.72
N TYR A 17 25.24 -2.94 21.31
CA TYR A 17 25.68 -2.34 20.04
C TYR A 17 25.06 -3.06 18.84
N ILE A 18 25.07 -4.40 18.83
CA ILE A 18 24.48 -5.22 17.76
C ILE A 18 22.96 -5.00 17.72
N VAL A 19 22.31 -4.98 18.88
CA VAL A 19 20.87 -4.67 18.99
C VAL A 19 20.56 -3.32 18.35
N ASN A 20 21.34 -2.28 18.66
CA ASN A 20 21.10 -0.96 18.09
C ASN A 20 21.30 -0.95 16.56
N ILE A 21 22.28 -1.68 16.01
CA ILE A 21 22.47 -1.80 14.55
C ILE A 21 21.26 -2.46 13.89
N ILE A 22 20.82 -3.61 14.41
CA ILE A 22 19.68 -4.34 13.86
C ILE A 22 18.42 -3.46 13.93
N ALA A 23 18.22 -2.76 15.05
CA ALA A 23 17.09 -1.86 15.22
C ALA A 23 17.10 -0.70 14.23
N VAL A 24 18.27 -0.12 13.95
CA VAL A 24 18.44 0.91 12.91
C VAL A 24 18.16 0.34 11.53
N ALA A 25 18.56 -0.89 11.24
CA ALA A 25 18.25 -1.54 9.96
C ALA A 25 16.73 -1.67 9.73
N PHE A 26 15.98 -2.13 10.74
CA PHE A 26 14.51 -2.19 10.65
C PHE A 26 13.86 -0.82 10.48
N LEU A 27 14.35 0.20 11.20
CA LEU A 27 13.92 1.59 11.03
C LEU A 27 14.15 2.09 9.61
N CYS A 28 15.35 1.88 9.07
CA CYS A 28 15.68 2.26 7.70
C CYS A 28 14.75 1.58 6.70
N CYS A 29 14.44 0.30 6.87
CA CYS A 29 13.48 -0.42 6.01
C CYS A 29 12.09 0.25 6.02
N GLY A 30 11.56 0.55 7.21
CA GLY A 30 10.26 1.23 7.35
C GLY A 30 10.25 2.65 6.78
N ILE A 31 11.28 3.45 7.06
CA ILE A 31 11.39 4.83 6.57
C ILE A 31 11.54 4.86 5.05
N VAL A 32 12.49 4.09 4.50
CA VAL A 32 12.80 4.10 3.07
C VAL A 32 11.62 3.60 2.25
N SER A 33 10.95 2.52 2.67
CA SER A 33 9.78 2.01 1.96
C SER A 33 8.64 3.05 1.91
N ASN A 34 8.30 3.68 3.04
CA ASN A 34 7.28 4.71 3.08
C ASN A 34 7.66 5.94 2.24
N LEU A 35 8.91 6.41 2.32
CA LEU A 35 9.39 7.55 1.53
C LEU A 35 9.31 7.27 0.02
N ILE A 36 9.74 6.09 -0.43
CA ILE A 36 9.67 5.72 -1.83
C ILE A 36 8.21 5.67 -2.29
N ALA A 37 7.32 5.03 -1.52
CA ALA A 37 5.91 4.91 -1.86
C ALA A 37 5.23 6.29 -1.95
N ILE A 38 5.47 7.17 -0.98
CA ILE A 38 4.94 8.54 -0.96
C ILE A 38 5.48 9.34 -2.15
N ASN A 39 6.79 9.33 -2.38
CA ASN A 39 7.40 10.12 -3.45
C ASN A 39 6.91 9.70 -4.83
N LYS A 40 6.78 8.39 -5.08
CA LYS A 40 6.17 7.88 -6.31
C LYS A 40 4.73 8.33 -6.43
N SER A 41 3.96 8.26 -5.35
CA SER A 41 2.55 8.65 -5.36
C SER A 41 2.35 10.14 -5.63
N ILE A 42 3.19 11.00 -5.06
CA ILE A 42 3.20 12.44 -5.35
C ILE A 42 3.54 12.71 -6.82
N LYS A 43 4.45 11.91 -7.40
CA LYS A 43 4.83 12.02 -8.81
C LYS A 43 3.75 11.51 -9.76
N ASP A 44 3.06 10.44 -9.39
CA ASP A 44 2.06 9.77 -10.23
C ASP A 44 0.71 10.47 -10.22
N LEU A 45 0.29 11.03 -9.07
CA LEU A 45 -1.00 11.69 -8.90
C LEU A 45 -1.32 12.78 -9.94
N PRO A 46 -0.43 13.74 -10.27
CA PRO A 46 -0.70 14.75 -11.30
C PRO A 46 -0.70 14.18 -12.73
N ASN A 47 -0.17 12.97 -12.94
CA ASN A 47 -0.09 12.31 -14.24
C ASN A 47 -1.28 11.36 -14.50
N LEU A 48 -2.26 11.34 -13.59
CA LEU A 48 -3.49 10.60 -13.75
C LEU A 48 -4.38 11.20 -14.85
N ILE A 49 -4.81 10.36 -15.79
CA ILE A 49 -5.72 10.73 -16.87
C ILE A 49 -7.14 10.42 -16.43
N TYR A 50 -7.98 11.45 -16.43
CA TYR A 50 -9.41 11.32 -16.20
C TYR A 50 -10.10 10.57 -17.34
N LYS A 51 -10.95 9.60 -17.00
CA LYS A 51 -11.72 8.79 -17.94
C LYS A 51 -13.18 8.65 -17.50
N THR A 52 -14.05 8.46 -18.47
CA THR A 52 -15.47 8.08 -18.26
C THR A 52 -15.83 6.95 -19.20
N GLY A 53 -16.83 6.15 -18.83
CA GLY A 53 -17.34 5.09 -19.69
C GLY A 53 -18.46 4.30 -19.03
N ILE A 54 -18.93 3.27 -19.73
CA ILE A 54 -19.96 2.35 -19.27
C ILE A 54 -19.31 1.02 -18.95
N ILE A 55 -19.59 0.48 -17.76
CA ILE A 55 -19.05 -0.81 -17.31
C ILE A 55 -19.62 -1.93 -18.18
N GLU A 56 -18.77 -2.59 -18.96
CA GLU A 56 -19.09 -3.79 -19.74
C GLU A 56 -19.04 -5.04 -18.86
N SER A 57 -17.99 -5.17 -18.03
CA SER A 57 -17.84 -6.27 -17.08
C SER A 57 -17.18 -5.80 -15.80
N TRP A 58 -17.56 -6.45 -14.69
CA TRP A 58 -17.02 -6.22 -13.35
C TRP A 58 -16.83 -7.55 -12.64
N HIS A 59 -15.57 -7.95 -12.46
CA HIS A 59 -15.23 -9.19 -11.77
C HIS A 59 -14.40 -8.90 -10.53
N ARG A 60 -14.84 -9.44 -9.40
CA ARG A 60 -14.05 -9.51 -8.16
C ARG A 60 -13.55 -10.94 -8.01
N THR A 61 -12.23 -11.14 -7.92
CA THR A 61 -11.70 -12.43 -7.47
C THR A 61 -12.04 -12.64 -6.00
N SER A 62 -12.48 -13.84 -5.60
CA SER A 62 -12.86 -14.13 -4.21
C SER A 62 -11.60 -14.36 -3.36
N GLY A 63 -11.32 -13.47 -2.39
CA GLY A 63 -10.22 -13.62 -1.43
C GLY A 63 -10.11 -12.46 -0.45
N SER A 64 -9.11 -12.50 0.44
CA SER A 64 -8.72 -11.36 1.28
C SER A 64 -8.11 -10.21 0.46
N TYR A 65 -7.61 -10.53 -0.74
CA TYR A 65 -7.27 -9.58 -1.81
C TYR A 65 -8.21 -9.82 -2.99
N ASN A 66 -8.99 -8.80 -3.34
CA ASN A 66 -9.87 -8.79 -4.50
C ASN A 66 -9.19 -7.98 -5.61
N GLU A 67 -8.84 -8.62 -6.71
CA GLU A 67 -8.58 -7.94 -7.98
C GLU A 67 -9.93 -7.55 -8.56
N ALA A 68 -10.12 -6.26 -8.85
CA ALA A 68 -11.30 -5.77 -9.53
C ALA A 68 -10.94 -5.41 -10.97
N ASN A 69 -11.57 -6.12 -11.91
CA ASN A 69 -11.41 -5.89 -13.34
C ASN A 69 -12.61 -5.12 -13.87
N LEU A 70 -12.35 -3.97 -14.48
CA LEU A 70 -13.30 -3.06 -15.09
C LEU A 70 -13.01 -3.00 -16.59
N LYS A 71 -13.96 -3.43 -17.41
CA LYS A 71 -13.90 -3.22 -18.86
C LYS A 71 -14.91 -2.15 -19.28
N MET A 72 -14.51 -1.24 -20.15
CA MET A 72 -15.37 -0.20 -20.69
C MET A 72 -15.85 -0.54 -22.10
N VAL A 73 -17.11 -0.20 -22.40
CA VAL A 73 -17.69 -0.42 -23.74
C VAL A 73 -16.85 0.30 -24.81
N GLY A 74 -16.41 -0.47 -25.81
CA GLY A 74 -15.62 0.05 -26.95
C GLY A 74 -14.12 0.19 -26.69
N GLU A 75 -13.64 -0.11 -25.49
CA GLU A 75 -12.20 -0.13 -25.19
C GLU A 75 -11.65 -1.56 -25.19
N LYS A 76 -10.42 -1.71 -25.73
CA LYS A 76 -9.68 -2.99 -25.66
C LYS A 76 -9.03 -3.20 -24.29
N THR A 77 -8.67 -2.11 -23.61
CA THR A 77 -7.99 -2.12 -22.32
C THR A 77 -8.92 -2.58 -21.20
N ILE A 78 -8.43 -3.51 -20.39
CA ILE A 78 -9.03 -3.91 -19.12
C ILE A 78 -8.40 -3.07 -18.02
N TYR A 79 -9.20 -2.34 -17.26
CA TYR A 79 -8.71 -1.62 -16.12
C TYR A 79 -8.72 -2.52 -14.89
N THR A 80 -7.63 -2.52 -14.14
CA THR A 80 -7.47 -3.38 -12.97
C THR A 80 -7.12 -2.56 -11.74
N THR A 81 -7.52 -3.06 -10.58
CA THR A 81 -7.03 -2.54 -9.31
C THR A 81 -7.02 -3.70 -8.31
N GLU A 82 -6.05 -3.69 -7.40
CA GLU A 82 -6.00 -4.65 -6.31
C GLU A 82 -6.50 -3.97 -5.05
N ARG A 83 -7.50 -4.58 -4.40
CA ARG A 83 -8.10 -4.07 -3.17
C ARG A 83 -8.04 -5.15 -2.12
N PHE A 84 -7.90 -4.77 -0.86
CA PHE A 84 -8.25 -5.69 0.21
C PHE A 84 -9.77 -5.90 0.21
N GLY A 85 -10.18 -7.17 0.19
CA GLY A 85 -11.58 -7.56 0.30
C GLY A 85 -12.06 -7.42 1.74
N GLY A 86 -13.09 -6.60 1.97
CA GLY A 86 -13.68 -6.43 3.30
C GLY A 86 -14.78 -5.36 3.37
N TRP A 87 -15.37 -5.20 4.55
CA TRP A 87 -16.46 -4.27 4.85
C TRP A 87 -16.08 -2.77 4.77
N ILE A 88 -14.80 -2.42 4.68
CA ILE A 88 -14.31 -1.03 4.88
C ILE A 88 -13.55 -0.51 3.65
N CYS A 89 -14.10 -0.68 2.44
CA CYS A 89 -13.58 -0.01 1.24
C CYS A 89 -14.50 1.18 0.91
N PHE A 90 -13.96 2.40 0.92
CA PHE A 90 -14.72 3.61 0.65
C PHE A 90 -14.86 3.93 -0.85
N GLN A 91 -14.23 3.14 -1.71
CA GLN A 91 -14.39 3.26 -3.15
C GLN A 91 -15.78 2.82 -3.61
N HIS A 92 -16.32 3.52 -4.61
CA HIS A 92 -17.52 3.07 -5.31
C HIS A 92 -17.31 1.66 -5.90
N SER A 93 -18.35 0.83 -5.79
CA SER A 93 -18.42 -0.48 -6.45
C SER A 93 -19.40 -0.35 -7.61
N GLY A 94 -18.87 -0.39 -8.84
CA GLY A 94 -19.66 -0.24 -10.04
C GLY A 94 -20.50 -1.47 -10.38
N LYS A 95 -21.58 -1.30 -11.14
CA LYS A 95 -22.39 -2.37 -11.73
C LYS A 95 -22.27 -2.39 -13.25
N VAL A 96 -22.44 -3.56 -13.86
CA VAL A 96 -22.52 -3.68 -15.32
C VAL A 96 -23.64 -2.77 -15.86
N GLY A 97 -23.34 -2.01 -16.92
CA GLY A 97 -24.22 -0.99 -17.50
C GLY A 97 -24.19 0.37 -16.80
N GLU A 98 -23.50 0.50 -15.65
CA GLU A 98 -23.38 1.78 -14.95
C GLU A 98 -22.40 2.70 -15.66
N LYS A 99 -22.77 3.97 -15.80
CA LYS A 99 -21.88 5.01 -16.30
C LYS A 99 -21.05 5.58 -15.15
N VAL A 100 -19.73 5.47 -15.24
CA VAL A 100 -18.79 5.79 -14.14
C VAL A 100 -17.67 6.70 -14.63
N MET A 101 -16.98 7.33 -13.67
CA MET A 101 -15.72 8.03 -13.89
C MET A 101 -14.62 7.42 -13.04
N PHE A 102 -13.39 7.51 -13.53
CA PHE A 102 -12.20 6.99 -12.87
C PHE A 102 -10.95 7.66 -13.46
N TYR A 103 -9.80 7.34 -12.88
CA TYR A 103 -8.50 7.80 -13.31
C TYR A 103 -7.63 6.62 -13.70
N ALA A 104 -6.80 6.75 -14.73
CA ALA A 104 -5.81 5.75 -15.10
C ALA A 104 -4.44 6.41 -15.21
N LEU A 105 -3.37 5.65 -15.03
CA LEU A 105 -2.05 6.13 -15.40
C LEU A 105 -1.98 6.25 -16.92
N LYS A 106 -1.24 7.24 -17.42
CA LYS A 106 -0.91 7.33 -18.84
C LYS A 106 -0.25 6.02 -19.25
N ALA A 107 -0.82 5.34 -20.25
CA ALA A 107 -0.18 4.16 -20.81
C ALA A 107 1.21 4.60 -21.30
N GLU A 108 2.26 4.00 -20.74
CA GLU A 108 3.53 3.99 -21.46
C GLU A 108 3.27 3.15 -22.71
N ASP A 109 3.51 3.72 -23.89
CA ASP A 109 3.17 3.19 -25.23
C ASP A 109 3.73 1.77 -25.52
N ASN A 110 4.38 1.10 -24.56
CA ASN A 110 5.14 -0.13 -24.72
C ASN A 110 4.86 -1.24 -23.70
N THR A 111 3.76 -1.22 -22.93
CA THR A 111 3.43 -2.37 -22.08
C THR A 111 2.52 -3.35 -22.81
N ALA A 112 3.06 -4.54 -23.12
CA ALA A 112 2.41 -5.68 -23.77
C ALA A 112 1.24 -6.31 -22.97
N SER A 113 0.64 -5.53 -22.06
CA SER A 113 -0.40 -5.93 -21.15
C SER A 113 -1.65 -5.13 -21.50
N ASP A 114 -2.72 -5.82 -21.91
CA ASP A 114 -4.06 -5.24 -22.06
C ASP A 114 -4.64 -4.72 -20.74
N LYS A 115 -3.92 -4.89 -19.61
CA LYS A 115 -4.30 -4.42 -18.28
C LYS A 115 -3.65 -3.09 -17.92
N SER A 116 -4.44 -2.11 -17.49
CA SER A 116 -3.99 -0.81 -16.97
C SER A 116 -4.53 -0.57 -15.56
N PRO A 117 -3.74 -0.03 -14.61
CA PRO A 117 -4.27 0.28 -13.28
C PRO A 117 -5.26 1.44 -13.33
N TYR A 118 -6.34 1.35 -12.56
CA TYR A 118 -7.25 2.47 -12.34
C TYR A 118 -7.38 2.88 -10.87
N PHE A 119 -7.82 4.12 -10.68
CA PHE A 119 -7.97 4.80 -9.41
C PHE A 119 -9.26 5.63 -9.39
N GLY A 120 -9.77 5.96 -8.21
CA GLY A 120 -10.84 6.94 -8.02
C GLY A 120 -12.18 6.59 -8.65
N LEU A 121 -12.49 5.30 -8.85
CA LEU A 121 -13.77 4.87 -9.39
C LEU A 121 -14.92 5.47 -8.60
N SER A 122 -15.80 6.16 -9.30
CA SER A 122 -16.90 6.92 -8.73
C SER A 122 -18.05 7.10 -9.72
N LYS A 123 -19.22 7.48 -9.19
CA LYS A 123 -20.37 7.84 -10.03
C LYS A 123 -20.06 9.10 -10.82
N ILE A 124 -20.66 9.23 -12.00
CA ILE A 124 -20.58 10.47 -12.76
C ILE A 124 -21.07 11.66 -11.94
N ASN A 125 -20.39 12.79 -12.12
CA ASN A 125 -20.55 14.04 -11.40
C ASN A 125 -20.30 13.97 -9.88
N ASN A 126 -19.75 12.88 -9.36
CA ASN A 126 -19.36 12.75 -7.96
C ASN A 126 -17.91 12.25 -7.85
N PRO A 127 -16.93 13.09 -8.25
CA PRO A 127 -15.54 12.68 -8.31
C PRO A 127 -15.01 12.33 -6.92
N ARG A 128 -14.11 11.34 -6.88
CA ARG A 128 -13.47 10.96 -5.64
C ARG A 128 -12.58 12.09 -5.11
N LEU A 129 -12.66 12.34 -3.80
CA LEU A 129 -11.83 13.31 -3.11
C LEU A 129 -10.33 13.00 -3.33
N SER A 130 -9.52 14.02 -3.67
CA SER A 130 -8.09 13.87 -3.93
C SER A 130 -7.31 13.20 -2.79
N PHE A 131 -7.75 13.39 -1.55
CA PHE A 131 -7.21 12.70 -0.38
C PHE A 131 -7.30 11.18 -0.52
N TRP A 132 -8.46 10.64 -0.89
CA TRP A 132 -8.63 9.20 -1.07
C TRP A 132 -7.94 8.70 -2.33
N LEU A 133 -7.94 9.51 -3.40
CA LEU A 133 -7.24 9.18 -4.63
C LEU A 133 -5.73 9.00 -4.39
N PHE A 134 -5.12 9.85 -3.56
CA PHE A 134 -3.72 9.71 -3.14
C PHE A 134 -3.46 8.37 -2.47
N PHE A 135 -4.34 7.92 -1.57
CA PHE A 135 -4.18 6.65 -0.86
C PHE A 135 -4.33 5.42 -1.77
N GLU A 136 -5.17 5.48 -2.80
CA GLU A 136 -5.22 4.42 -3.81
C GLU A 136 -3.92 4.32 -4.62
N VAL A 137 -3.37 5.48 -5.02
CA VAL A 137 -2.07 5.54 -5.71
C VAL A 137 -0.94 5.08 -4.76
N LEU A 138 -1.03 5.40 -3.48
CA LEU A 138 -0.09 4.95 -2.46
C LEU A 138 -0.11 3.44 -2.31
N LEU A 139 -1.29 2.81 -2.25
CA LEU A 139 -1.43 1.37 -2.20
C LEU A 139 -0.77 0.70 -3.41
N TYR A 140 -1.02 1.25 -4.61
CA TYR A 140 -0.38 0.77 -5.84
C TYR A 140 1.15 0.84 -5.76
N ASN A 141 1.69 1.95 -5.27
CA ASN A 141 3.13 2.16 -5.18
C ASN A 141 3.82 1.34 -4.08
N TYR A 142 3.10 0.93 -3.04
CA TYR A 142 3.61 0.00 -2.02
C TYR A 142 4.03 -1.35 -2.61
N LYS A 143 3.43 -1.80 -3.72
CA LYS A 143 3.83 -3.06 -4.39
C LYS A 143 5.32 -3.10 -4.70
N SER A 144 5.89 -1.97 -5.15
CA SER A 144 7.30 -1.88 -5.52
C SER A 144 8.28 -1.96 -4.34
N VAL A 145 7.79 -1.76 -3.12
CA VAL A 145 8.60 -1.75 -1.88
C VAL A 145 8.06 -2.71 -0.82
N PHE A 146 7.17 -3.63 -1.20
CA PHE A 146 6.39 -4.44 -0.27
C PHE A 146 7.28 -5.25 0.69
N VAL A 147 8.31 -5.91 0.16
CA VAL A 147 9.23 -6.72 0.98
C VAL A 147 9.97 -5.85 2.01
N LEU A 148 10.46 -4.69 1.59
CA LEU A 148 11.17 -3.76 2.47
C LEU A 148 10.24 -3.21 3.55
N TRP A 149 9.01 -2.89 3.17
CA TRP A 149 7.97 -2.44 4.10
C TRP A 149 7.65 -3.52 5.13
N VAL A 150 7.45 -4.78 4.72
CA VAL A 150 7.18 -5.93 5.63
C VAL A 150 8.32 -6.10 6.64
N ILE A 151 9.57 -6.04 6.20
CA ILE A 151 10.75 -6.15 7.08
C ILE A 151 10.73 -5.06 8.16
N GLY A 152 10.47 -3.81 7.79
CA GLY A 152 10.37 -2.72 8.76
C GLY A 152 9.14 -2.86 9.67
N PHE A 153 7.98 -3.17 9.09
CA PHE A 153 6.69 -3.25 9.77
C PHE A 153 6.66 -4.33 10.86
N PHE A 154 7.25 -5.50 10.61
CA PHE A 154 7.34 -6.57 11.61
C PHE A 154 8.62 -6.50 12.45
N GLY A 155 9.73 -6.06 11.88
CA GLY A 155 11.00 -5.95 12.60
C GLY A 155 10.94 -4.97 13.77
N ILE A 156 10.26 -3.83 13.60
CA ILE A 156 10.11 -2.84 14.67
C ILE A 156 9.37 -3.42 15.90
N PRO A 157 8.12 -3.93 15.79
CA PRO A 157 7.39 -4.42 16.95
C PRO A 157 8.01 -5.70 17.54
N LEU A 158 8.51 -6.61 16.71
CA LEU A 158 9.04 -7.90 17.18
C LEU A 158 10.45 -7.81 17.75
N PHE A 159 11.22 -6.78 17.39
CA PHE A 159 12.61 -6.64 17.82
C PHE A 159 12.86 -5.33 18.59
N ASN A 160 12.51 -4.18 18.01
CA ASN A 160 12.90 -2.90 18.61
C ASN A 160 12.23 -2.69 19.97
N PHE A 161 10.94 -3.01 20.09
CA PHE A 161 10.20 -2.81 21.34
C PHE A 161 10.66 -3.75 22.47
N ASP A 162 11.21 -4.92 22.12
CA ASP A 162 11.64 -5.93 23.10
C ASP A 162 13.10 -5.76 23.53
N TYR A 163 14.00 -5.37 22.62
CA TYR A 163 15.45 -5.44 22.87
C TYR A 163 16.14 -4.08 23.00
N VAL A 164 15.61 -3.02 22.39
CA VAL A 164 16.27 -1.70 22.39
C VAL A 164 16.11 -1.03 23.76
N LYS A 165 17.22 -0.58 24.35
CA LYS A 165 17.20 0.15 25.64
C LYS A 165 17.31 1.67 25.49
N LYS A 166 17.79 2.15 24.33
CA LYS A 166 17.93 3.59 24.07
C LYS A 166 16.56 4.23 23.86
N ARG A 167 16.16 5.13 24.75
CA ARG A 167 14.85 5.82 24.71
C ARG A 167 14.60 6.55 23.39
N SER A 168 15.59 7.26 22.84
CA SER A 168 15.46 7.96 21.56
C SER A 168 15.16 7.01 20.41
N LEU A 169 15.84 5.86 20.35
CA LEU A 169 15.63 4.86 19.30
C LEU A 169 14.26 4.18 19.42
N LEU A 170 13.78 3.96 20.65
CA LEU A 170 12.42 3.48 20.90
C LEU A 170 11.37 4.48 20.46
N LEU A 171 11.54 5.77 20.77
CA LEU A 171 10.61 6.82 20.34
C LEU A 171 10.51 6.90 18.82
N ILE A 172 11.66 6.88 18.12
CA ILE A 172 11.68 6.86 16.65
C ILE A 172 10.99 5.59 16.12
N SER A 173 11.22 4.44 16.75
CA SER A 173 10.56 3.17 16.39
C SER A 173 9.04 3.26 16.50
N TRP A 174 8.53 3.84 17.59
CA TRP A 174 7.10 4.10 17.75
C TRP A 174 6.56 5.03 16.68
N CYS A 175 7.23 6.14 16.40
CA CYS A 175 6.81 7.09 15.37
C CYS A 175 6.73 6.42 13.99
N VAL A 176 7.78 5.70 13.58
CA VAL A 176 7.83 5.01 12.27
C VAL A 176 6.74 3.94 12.18
N PHE A 177 6.54 3.17 13.25
CA PHE A 177 5.51 2.13 13.28
C PHE A 177 4.10 2.72 13.15
N VAL A 178 3.77 3.75 13.95
CA VAL A 178 2.45 4.41 13.91
C VAL A 178 2.20 5.04 12.55
N VAL A 179 3.17 5.77 11.99
CA VAL A 179 3.04 6.36 10.65
C VAL A 179 2.84 5.28 9.59
N SER A 180 3.57 4.18 9.66
CA SER A 180 3.43 3.06 8.71
C SER A 180 2.03 2.43 8.79
N ILE A 181 1.50 2.24 10.00
CA ILE A 181 0.13 1.73 10.20
C ILE A 181 -0.89 2.71 9.63
N LEU A 182 -0.76 4.01 9.90
CA LEU A 182 -1.71 5.01 9.41
C LEU A 182 -1.71 5.06 7.88
N LEU A 183 -0.52 5.16 7.26
CA LEU A 183 -0.40 5.20 5.80
C LEU A 183 -0.97 3.96 5.14
N PHE A 184 -0.58 2.78 5.62
CA PHE A 184 -1.07 1.52 5.06
C PHE A 184 -2.56 1.32 5.35
N GLY A 185 -3.02 1.65 6.56
CA GLY A 185 -4.43 1.56 6.94
C GLY A 185 -5.33 2.44 6.06
N PHE A 186 -4.95 3.70 5.84
CA PHE A 186 -5.66 4.59 4.91
C PHE A 186 -5.61 4.10 3.46
N ALA A 187 -4.46 3.58 3.01
CA ALA A 187 -4.29 3.00 1.68
C ALA A 187 -5.17 1.75 1.46
N VAL A 188 -5.38 0.95 2.50
CA VAL A 188 -6.21 -0.25 2.45
C VAL A 188 -7.71 0.07 2.39
N ILE A 189 -8.16 1.11 3.10
CA ILE A 189 -9.58 1.48 3.15
C ILE A 189 -10.02 2.44 2.05
N SER A 190 -9.07 3.08 1.36
CA SER A 190 -9.36 3.90 0.17
C SER A 190 -9.95 3.01 -0.91
#